data_AF-A0A0G4FJE7-F1
#
_entry.id   AF-A0A0G4FJE7-F1
#
_cell.length_a   1.000
_cell.length_b   1.000
_cell.length_c   1.000
_cell.angle_alpha   90.00
_cell.angle_beta   90.00
_cell.angle_gamma   90.00
#
_symmetry.space_group_name_H-M   'P 1'
#
loop_
_entity.id
_entity.type
_entity.pdbx_description
1 polymer ?
#
loop_
_entity_poly.entity_id
_entity_poly.type
_entity_poly.pdbx_seq_one_letter_code
_entity_poly.pdbx_strand_id
1 'polypeptide(L)'
;MELYGLLCAAALFDAKLLSVMTELGFQRLETGLAVKKDDRGNTTAVVASWIDDILAGTKAAALKPLMDSLDKKLGFGSRVSIVPGSTRKFSGIDIEKEHGGDIVLSQESYLAQCNTDSLWTLLGEKRPAKIRALTFKDVELEEEEEGDVHWEGPLRAALGTLQWAVRLNPLRTVWASVAVKSVSKPSRKVFKGVVRLIDMLKARKEGRRFSLVGNTPHIHCFTDCGRHAATYTGRMGWLVRILPGPQGVKVGEDLFENWVL
;
A
#
# COMPACT_ATOMS: atom_id res chain seq x y z
N MET A 1 -18.78 -2.23 23.43
CA MET A 1 -17.48 -1.62 23.82
C MET A 1 -16.47 -2.14 22.80
N GLU A 2 -16.13 -1.32 21.82
CA GLU A 2 -15.32 -1.73 20.66
C GLU A 2 -13.84 -1.81 21.05
N LEU A 3 -13.22 -2.97 20.79
CA LEU A 3 -11.80 -3.28 21.06
C LEU A 3 -10.83 -2.68 20.00
N TYR A 4 -11.23 -1.63 19.26
CA TYR A 4 -10.35 -1.02 18.26
C TYR A 4 -9.18 -0.29 18.96
N GLY A 5 -7.95 -0.63 18.58
CA GLY A 5 -6.74 0.08 19.03
C GLY A 5 -5.93 -0.58 20.15
N LEU A 6 -6.30 -1.76 20.64
CA LEU A 6 -5.44 -2.53 21.55
C LEU A 6 -4.22 -3.06 20.79
N LEU A 7 -3.02 -2.82 21.32
CA LEU A 7 -1.73 -3.26 20.75
C LEU A 7 -1.70 -4.77 20.41
N CYS A 8 -2.45 -5.58 21.14
CA CYS A 8 -2.54 -7.03 20.96
C CYS A 8 -3.74 -7.50 20.13
N ALA A 9 -4.72 -6.64 19.80
CA ALA A 9 -5.94 -7.06 19.10
C ALA A 9 -5.64 -7.63 17.71
N ALA A 10 -4.76 -6.97 16.95
CA ALA A 10 -4.34 -7.45 15.63
C ALA A 10 -3.61 -8.80 15.72
N ALA A 11 -2.78 -9.01 16.74
CA ALA A 11 -2.07 -10.27 16.95
C ALA A 11 -3.01 -11.42 17.34
N LEU A 12 -4.00 -11.14 18.20
CA LEU A 12 -5.03 -12.12 18.58
C LEU A 12 -5.90 -12.50 17.39
N PHE A 13 -6.28 -11.52 16.56
CA PHE A 13 -7.01 -11.78 15.33
C PHE A 13 -6.19 -12.62 14.35
N ASP A 14 -4.92 -12.28 14.11
CA ASP A 14 -4.02 -13.04 13.24
C ASP A 14 -3.85 -14.49 13.72
N ALA A 15 -3.75 -14.72 15.04
CA ALA A 15 -3.70 -16.07 15.60
C ALA A 15 -4.99 -16.86 15.36
N LYS A 16 -6.16 -16.24 15.58
CA LYS A 16 -7.46 -16.86 15.28
C LYS A 16 -7.61 -17.16 13.79
N LEU A 17 -7.24 -16.21 12.94
CA LEU A 17 -7.27 -16.34 11.49
C LEU A 17 -6.38 -17.48 11.03
N LEU A 18 -5.15 -17.57 11.56
CA LEU A 18 -4.23 -18.67 11.24
C LEU A 18 -4.82 -20.04 11.59
N SER A 19 -5.46 -20.18 12.75
CA SER A 19 -6.14 -21.43 13.13
C SER A 19 -7.20 -21.81 12.11
N VAL A 20 -8.07 -20.86 11.75
CA VAL A 20 -9.12 -21.06 10.73
C VAL A 20 -8.54 -21.42 9.36
N MET A 21 -7.49 -20.71 8.94
CA MET A 21 -6.81 -20.96 7.67
C MET A 21 -6.21 -22.37 7.61
N THR A 22 -5.56 -22.80 8.70
CA THR A 22 -4.96 -24.13 8.81
C THR A 22 -6.03 -25.23 8.70
N GLU A 23 -7.17 -25.07 9.38
CA GLU A 23 -8.31 -25.99 9.29
C GLU A 23 -8.90 -26.07 7.88
N LEU A 24 -8.86 -24.98 7.13
CA LEU A 24 -9.32 -24.93 5.73
C LEU A 24 -8.27 -25.42 4.72
N GLY A 25 -7.11 -25.88 5.19
CA GLY A 25 -6.02 -26.42 4.37
C GLY A 25 -5.13 -25.35 3.74
N PHE A 26 -5.13 -24.12 4.26
CA PHE A 26 -4.18 -23.09 3.85
C PHE A 26 -2.85 -23.24 4.61
N GLN A 27 -1.77 -22.89 3.94
CA GLN A 27 -0.43 -22.76 4.48
C GLN A 27 -0.09 -21.27 4.59
N ARG A 28 0.35 -20.83 5.77
CA ARG A 28 0.83 -19.46 5.96
C ARG A 28 2.18 -19.30 5.25
N LEU A 29 2.28 -18.27 4.41
CA LEU A 29 3.56 -17.87 3.80
C LEU A 29 4.27 -16.82 4.66
N GLU A 30 3.49 -15.83 5.13
CA GLU A 30 3.96 -14.77 6.01
C GLU A 30 2.79 -14.25 6.86
N THR A 31 3.06 -13.32 7.77
CA THR A 31 1.98 -12.67 8.54
C THR A 31 1.01 -11.96 7.61
N GLY A 32 -0.27 -12.26 7.79
CA GLY A 32 -1.32 -11.73 6.93
C GLY A 32 -1.40 -12.34 5.53
N LEU A 33 -0.65 -13.40 5.18
CA LEU A 33 -0.75 -14.05 3.87
C LEU A 33 -0.71 -15.58 3.97
N ALA A 34 -1.74 -16.22 3.43
CA ALA A 34 -1.87 -17.67 3.39
C ALA A 34 -2.27 -18.15 1.99
N VAL A 35 -1.80 -19.33 1.60
CA VAL A 35 -2.12 -19.95 0.30
C VAL A 35 -2.60 -21.37 0.48
N LYS A 36 -3.57 -21.77 -0.33
CA LYS A 36 -4.01 -23.16 -0.45
C LYS A 36 -3.43 -23.74 -1.72
N LYS A 37 -2.88 -24.95 -1.63
CA LYS A 37 -2.28 -25.65 -2.77
C LYS A 37 -3.04 -26.94 -3.07
N ASP A 38 -3.04 -27.35 -4.33
CA ASP A 38 -3.47 -28.70 -4.72
C ASP A 38 -2.36 -29.74 -4.47
N ASP A 39 -2.67 -31.02 -4.73
CA ASP A 39 -1.72 -32.14 -4.55
C ASP A 39 -0.49 -32.04 -5.46
N ARG A 40 -0.55 -31.22 -6.51
CA ARG A 40 0.57 -30.96 -7.44
C ARG A 40 1.40 -29.74 -7.00
N GLY A 41 1.03 -29.09 -5.91
CA GLY A 41 1.70 -27.91 -5.38
C GLY A 41 1.27 -26.58 -6.03
N ASN A 42 0.25 -26.57 -6.90
CA ASN A 42 -0.24 -25.35 -7.53
C ASN A 42 -1.12 -24.57 -6.54
N THR A 43 -0.93 -23.26 -6.47
CA THR A 43 -1.80 -22.38 -5.67
C THR A 43 -3.22 -22.35 -6.24
N THR A 44 -4.21 -22.73 -5.44
CA THR A 44 -5.65 -22.76 -5.80
C THR A 44 -6.46 -21.67 -5.11
N ALA A 45 -5.97 -21.14 -3.99
CA ALA A 45 -6.53 -19.97 -3.34
C ALA A 45 -5.45 -19.20 -2.59
N VAL A 46 -5.64 -17.89 -2.47
CA VAL A 46 -4.82 -16.98 -1.68
C VAL A 46 -5.75 -16.21 -0.76
N VAL A 47 -5.35 -16.06 0.50
CA VAL A 47 -5.98 -15.15 1.44
C VAL A 47 -4.91 -14.21 1.97
N ALA A 48 -5.11 -12.91 1.75
CA ALA A 48 -4.38 -11.86 2.44
C ALA A 48 -5.28 -11.26 3.53
N SER A 49 -4.67 -10.74 4.58
CA SER A 49 -5.37 -10.07 5.68
C SER A 49 -4.53 -8.95 6.24
N TRP A 50 -5.19 -7.90 6.70
CA TRP A 50 -4.55 -6.75 7.29
C TRP A 50 -5.44 -6.20 8.41
N ILE A 51 -5.03 -6.44 9.66
CA ILE A 51 -5.76 -6.05 10.87
C ILE A 51 -7.18 -6.62 10.87
N ASP A 52 -8.11 -5.90 10.27
CA ASP A 52 -9.53 -6.09 10.22
C ASP A 52 -10.02 -6.48 8.79
N ASP A 53 -9.21 -6.19 7.77
CA ASP A 53 -9.52 -6.50 6.38
C ASP A 53 -9.06 -7.91 5.99
N ILE A 54 -9.83 -8.57 5.12
CA ILE A 54 -9.47 -9.85 4.47
C ILE A 54 -9.60 -9.67 2.95
N LEU A 55 -8.73 -10.31 2.18
CA LEU A 55 -8.72 -10.30 0.71
C LEU A 55 -8.56 -11.73 0.25
N ALA A 56 -9.49 -12.26 -0.52
CA ALA A 56 -9.43 -13.63 -1.00
C ALA A 56 -9.43 -13.68 -2.54
N GLY A 57 -8.56 -14.53 -3.08
CA GLY A 57 -8.49 -14.83 -4.51
C GLY A 57 -8.55 -16.34 -4.73
N THR A 58 -9.49 -16.80 -5.53
CA THR A 58 -9.63 -18.21 -5.93
C THR A 58 -10.48 -18.29 -7.21
N LYS A 59 -10.62 -19.48 -7.78
CA LYS A 59 -11.51 -19.70 -8.94
C LYS A 59 -12.95 -19.36 -8.56
N ALA A 60 -13.72 -18.80 -9.50
CA ALA A 60 -15.09 -18.34 -9.26
C ALA A 60 -15.99 -19.38 -8.56
N ALA A 61 -15.90 -20.66 -8.97
CA ALA A 61 -16.69 -21.74 -8.38
C ALA A 61 -16.34 -22.06 -6.91
N ALA A 62 -15.11 -21.77 -6.47
CA ALA A 62 -14.61 -22.06 -5.13
C ALA A 62 -14.71 -20.86 -4.17
N LEU A 63 -14.98 -19.67 -4.70
CA LEU A 63 -15.00 -18.42 -3.94
C LEU A 63 -16.13 -18.39 -2.90
N LYS A 64 -17.37 -18.61 -3.31
CA LYS A 64 -18.52 -18.59 -2.38
C LYS A 64 -18.36 -19.63 -1.25
N PRO A 65 -18.04 -20.91 -1.52
CA PRO A 65 -17.79 -21.90 -0.46
C PRO A 65 -16.67 -21.51 0.51
N LEU A 66 -15.58 -20.92 0.00
CA LEU A 66 -14.49 -20.43 0.84
C LEU A 66 -14.96 -19.30 1.75
N MET A 67 -15.61 -18.28 1.19
CA MET A 67 -16.09 -17.12 1.96
C MET A 67 -17.15 -17.52 2.99
N ASP A 68 -18.06 -18.44 2.65
CA ASP A 68 -19.06 -18.98 3.59
C ASP A 68 -18.40 -19.71 4.77
N SER A 69 -17.33 -20.45 4.51
CA SER A 69 -16.58 -21.16 5.55
C SER A 69 -15.83 -20.21 6.48
N LEU A 70 -15.25 -19.15 5.92
CA LEU A 70 -14.55 -18.12 6.68
C LEU A 70 -15.51 -17.32 7.55
N ASP A 71 -16.61 -16.85 6.99
CA ASP A 71 -17.63 -16.08 7.70
C ASP A 71 -18.22 -16.88 8.87
N LYS A 72 -18.56 -18.16 8.65
CA LYS A 72 -19.07 -19.02 9.72
C LYS A 72 -18.12 -19.12 10.93
N LYS A 73 -16.80 -19.04 10.70
CA LYS A 73 -15.77 -19.19 11.75
C LYS A 73 -15.33 -17.85 12.35
N LEU A 74 -15.38 -16.77 11.57
CA LEU A 74 -14.84 -15.46 11.95
C LEU A 74 -15.94 -14.46 12.32
N GLY A 75 -17.13 -14.60 11.75
CA GLY A 75 -18.28 -13.72 11.96
C GLY A 75 -18.09 -12.37 11.27
N PHE A 76 -18.14 -12.34 9.94
CA PHE A 76 -17.96 -11.12 9.18
C PHE A 76 -19.18 -10.20 9.29
N GLY A 77 -18.94 -8.89 9.29
CA GLY A 77 -20.00 -7.88 9.30
C GLY A 77 -20.66 -7.72 7.92
N SER A 78 -19.87 -7.36 6.90
CA SER A 78 -20.37 -7.09 5.55
C SER A 78 -19.55 -7.80 4.48
N ARG A 79 -20.19 -8.17 3.36
CA ARG A 79 -19.57 -8.85 2.22
C ARG A 79 -19.57 -8.00 0.96
N VAL A 80 -18.41 -7.77 0.36
CA VAL A 80 -18.29 -6.98 -0.88
C VAL A 80 -17.34 -7.61 -1.89
N SER A 81 -17.79 -7.72 -3.14
CA SER A 81 -16.99 -8.25 -4.25
C SER A 81 -16.33 -7.13 -5.05
N ILE A 82 -15.13 -7.37 -5.59
CA ILE A 82 -14.54 -6.50 -6.63
C ILE A 82 -14.99 -7.02 -8.00
N VAL A 83 -16.01 -6.36 -8.55
CA VAL A 83 -16.53 -6.64 -9.89
C VAL A 83 -16.04 -5.57 -10.88
N PRO A 84 -16.04 -5.85 -12.20
CA PRO A 84 -15.70 -4.86 -13.21
C PRO A 84 -16.49 -3.54 -13.03
N GLY A 85 -15.80 -2.41 -13.05
CA GLY A 85 -16.37 -1.08 -12.84
C GLY A 85 -16.65 -0.72 -11.38
N SER A 86 -16.14 -1.52 -10.42
CA SER A 86 -16.26 -1.22 -8.99
C SER A 86 -14.89 -0.98 -8.34
N THR A 87 -14.88 -0.08 -7.35
CA THR A 87 -13.74 0.17 -6.47
C THR A 87 -14.05 -0.39 -5.08
N ARG A 88 -13.09 -1.10 -4.49
CA ARG A 88 -13.09 -1.54 -3.09
C ARG A 88 -11.85 -1.06 -2.39
N LYS A 89 -11.82 -1.13 -1.06
CA LYS A 89 -10.63 -0.80 -0.28
C LYS A 89 -10.10 -2.03 0.43
N PHE A 90 -8.79 -2.04 0.66
CA PHE A 90 -8.11 -2.96 1.57
C PHE A 90 -6.86 -2.33 2.07
N SER A 91 -6.71 -2.29 3.40
CA SER A 91 -5.64 -1.56 4.04
C SER A 91 -5.63 -0.08 3.60
N GLY A 92 -6.77 0.49 3.20
CA GLY A 92 -6.79 1.85 2.61
C GLY A 92 -6.10 2.00 1.25
N ILE A 93 -5.86 0.90 0.53
CA ILE A 93 -5.56 0.88 -0.91
C ILE A 93 -6.87 0.69 -1.66
N ASP A 94 -7.15 1.57 -2.60
CA ASP A 94 -8.27 1.44 -3.53
C ASP A 94 -7.91 0.37 -4.58
N ILE A 95 -8.75 -0.65 -4.73
CA ILE A 95 -8.63 -1.70 -5.72
C ILE A 95 -9.82 -1.58 -6.67
N GLU A 96 -9.53 -1.28 -7.92
CA GLU A 96 -10.50 -1.23 -9.00
C GLU A 96 -10.26 -2.37 -9.98
N LYS A 97 -11.32 -3.06 -10.39
CA LYS A 97 -11.28 -3.99 -11.52
C LYS A 97 -11.87 -3.27 -12.72
N GLU A 98 -11.06 -2.97 -13.73
CA GLU A 98 -11.54 -2.34 -14.96
C GLU A 98 -12.28 -3.36 -15.84
N HIS A 99 -13.07 -2.88 -16.80
CA HIS A 99 -13.84 -3.72 -17.74
C HIS A 99 -12.99 -4.71 -18.55
N GLY A 100 -11.69 -4.45 -18.71
CA GLY A 100 -10.74 -5.35 -19.39
C GLY A 100 -10.16 -6.47 -18.51
N GLY A 101 -10.53 -6.55 -17.23
CA GLY A 101 -9.98 -7.50 -16.26
C GLY A 101 -8.70 -7.00 -15.56
N ASP A 102 -8.16 -5.85 -15.98
CA ASP A 102 -7.04 -5.20 -15.32
C ASP A 102 -7.43 -4.77 -13.90
N ILE A 103 -6.49 -4.91 -12.97
CA ILE A 103 -6.61 -4.46 -11.59
C ILE A 103 -5.79 -3.19 -11.43
N VAL A 104 -6.45 -2.11 -11.01
CA VAL A 104 -5.78 -0.85 -10.67
C VAL A 104 -5.76 -0.70 -9.16
N LEU A 105 -4.57 -0.58 -8.61
CA LEU A 105 -4.36 -0.20 -7.22
C LEU A 105 -4.09 1.30 -7.17
N SER A 106 -4.76 2.02 -6.29
CA SER A 106 -4.48 3.44 -6.04
C SER A 106 -4.60 3.77 -4.55
N GLN A 107 -4.13 4.93 -4.15
CA GLN A 107 -4.31 5.46 -2.79
C GLN A 107 -5.01 6.83 -2.85
N GLU A 108 -5.81 7.07 -3.89
CA GLU A 108 -6.45 8.36 -4.14
C GLU A 108 -7.42 8.70 -3.01
N SER A 109 -8.23 7.74 -2.57
CA SER A 109 -9.21 7.98 -1.52
C SER A 109 -8.56 8.23 -0.16
N TYR A 110 -7.42 7.58 0.13
CA TYR A 110 -6.64 7.83 1.34
C TYR A 110 -6.01 9.22 1.32
N LEU A 111 -5.39 9.60 0.19
CA LEU A 111 -4.78 10.91 0.00
C LEU A 111 -5.80 12.05 0.01
N ALA A 112 -7.05 11.78 -0.42
CA ALA A 112 -8.14 12.74 -0.37
C ALA A 112 -8.51 13.16 1.07
N GLN A 113 -8.30 12.27 2.06
CA GLN A 113 -8.56 12.56 3.47
C GLN A 113 -7.53 13.53 4.08
N CYS A 114 -6.36 13.65 3.47
CA CYS A 114 -5.33 14.59 3.93
C CYS A 114 -5.65 16.01 3.43
N ASN A 115 -6.05 16.89 4.36
CA ASN A 115 -6.25 18.31 4.08
C ASN A 115 -4.89 19.03 3.97
N THR A 116 -4.34 19.08 2.77
CA THR A 116 -3.08 19.77 2.48
C THR A 116 -3.21 21.29 2.60
N ASP A 117 -4.40 21.87 2.41
CA ASP A 117 -4.59 23.31 2.48
C ASP A 117 -4.45 23.83 3.92
N SER A 118 -4.89 23.06 4.92
CA SER A 118 -4.62 23.39 6.33
C SER A 118 -3.14 23.30 6.69
N LEU A 119 -2.40 22.33 6.12
CA LEU A 119 -0.95 22.22 6.33
C LEU A 119 -0.19 23.41 5.70
N TRP A 120 -0.61 23.88 4.52
CA TRP A 120 -0.06 25.10 3.92
C TRP A 120 -0.37 26.35 4.74
N THR A 121 -1.58 26.43 5.29
CA THR A 121 -1.98 27.51 6.21
C THR A 121 -1.11 27.52 7.46
N LEU A 122 -0.85 26.34 8.05
CA LEU A 122 0.03 26.19 9.19
C LEU A 122 1.48 26.61 8.89
N LEU A 123 1.95 26.32 7.67
CA LEU A 123 3.25 26.81 7.18
C LEU A 123 3.28 28.33 6.97
N GLY A 124 2.15 29.04 7.02
CA GLY A 124 2.06 30.46 6.69
C GLY A 124 2.40 30.75 5.23
N GLU A 125 2.23 29.76 4.34
CA GLU A 125 2.61 29.84 2.93
C GLU A 125 1.44 29.56 2.01
N LYS A 126 1.44 30.18 0.82
CA LYS A 126 0.47 29.84 -0.23
C LYS A 126 0.85 28.53 -0.90
N ARG A 127 -0.15 27.66 -1.09
CA ARG A 127 0.01 26.43 -1.87
C ARG A 127 0.48 26.76 -3.29
N PRO A 128 1.59 26.17 -3.77
CA PRO A 128 2.07 26.41 -5.13
C PRO A 128 1.09 25.93 -6.19
N ALA A 129 0.86 26.74 -7.23
CA ALA A 129 0.00 26.35 -8.37
C ALA A 129 0.60 25.22 -9.21
N LYS A 130 1.93 25.10 -9.26
CA LYS A 130 2.66 24.01 -9.93
C LYS A 130 3.61 23.35 -8.95
N ILE A 131 3.50 22.03 -8.79
CA ILE A 131 4.31 21.27 -7.85
C ILE A 131 5.54 20.73 -8.59
N ARG A 132 6.69 21.38 -8.41
CA ARG A 132 7.97 20.93 -8.99
C ARG A 132 8.46 19.66 -8.29
N ALA A 133 9.30 18.89 -8.99
CA ALA A 133 9.98 17.74 -8.43
C ALA A 133 10.77 18.11 -7.16
N LEU A 134 10.77 17.21 -6.18
CA LEU A 134 11.56 17.34 -4.97
C LEU A 134 13.01 16.93 -5.22
N THR A 135 13.90 17.58 -4.50
CA THR A 135 15.31 17.25 -4.37
C THR A 135 15.61 16.84 -2.94
N PHE A 136 16.78 16.23 -2.72
CA PHE A 136 17.23 15.82 -1.40
C PHE A 136 17.23 16.97 -0.38
N LYS A 137 17.65 18.16 -0.81
CA LYS A 137 17.68 19.38 0.02
C LYS A 137 16.30 19.83 0.53
N ASP A 138 15.22 19.43 -0.14
CA ASP A 138 13.87 19.81 0.27
C ASP A 138 13.36 18.99 1.48
N VAL A 139 13.95 17.81 1.75
CA VAL A 139 13.47 16.86 2.78
C VAL A 139 14.55 16.36 3.74
N GLU A 140 15.81 16.71 3.51
CA GLU A 140 16.93 16.41 4.41
C GLU A 140 17.17 17.57 5.38
N LEU A 141 17.51 17.21 6.62
CA LEU A 141 18.04 18.15 7.60
C LEU A 141 19.50 18.46 7.30
N GLU A 142 19.88 19.72 7.44
CA GLU A 142 21.30 20.09 7.45
C GLU A 142 21.89 19.84 8.84
N GLU A 143 23.18 19.49 8.92
CA GLU A 143 23.83 19.11 10.19
C GLU A 143 23.75 20.23 11.24
N GLU A 144 23.78 21.48 10.78
CA GLU A 144 23.71 22.70 11.60
C GLU A 144 22.27 23.17 11.89
N GLU A 145 21.26 22.53 11.32
CA GLU A 145 19.86 22.93 11.50
C GLU A 145 19.36 22.48 12.87
N GLU A 146 19.10 23.45 13.76
CA GLU A 146 18.42 23.18 15.04
C GLU A 146 16.95 22.86 14.80
N GLY A 147 16.47 21.81 15.47
CA GLY A 147 15.07 21.41 15.40
C GLY A 147 14.18 22.37 16.18
N ASP A 148 12.97 22.59 15.67
CA ASP A 148 11.93 23.39 16.31
C ASP A 148 10.75 22.49 16.67
N VAL A 149 10.57 22.28 17.97
CA VAL A 149 9.53 21.42 18.58
C VAL A 149 8.11 21.83 18.15
N HIS A 150 7.90 23.09 17.75
CA HIS A 150 6.62 23.56 17.22
C HIS A 150 6.13 22.71 16.04
N TRP A 151 7.05 22.18 15.22
CA TRP A 151 6.73 21.36 14.06
C TRP A 151 6.56 19.89 14.37
N GLU A 152 6.86 19.41 15.57
CA GLU A 152 6.89 17.98 15.90
C GLU A 152 5.54 17.29 15.61
N GLY A 153 4.46 17.80 16.20
CA GLY A 153 3.12 17.25 16.03
C GLY A 153 2.64 17.26 14.57
N PRO A 154 2.63 18.44 13.90
CA PRO A 154 2.24 18.54 12.50
C PRO A 154 3.08 17.68 11.56
N LEU A 155 4.39 17.64 11.76
CA LEU A 155 5.31 16.83 10.97
C LEU A 155 5.04 15.34 11.17
N ARG A 156 4.87 14.86 12.41
CA ARG A 156 4.54 13.46 12.68
C ARG A 156 3.21 13.04 12.05
N ALA A 157 2.18 13.88 12.13
CA ALA A 157 0.90 13.61 11.50
C ALA A 157 1.03 13.52 9.96
N ALA A 158 1.71 14.49 9.33
CA ALA A 158 1.92 14.48 7.90
C ALA A 158 2.80 13.32 7.43
N LEU A 159 3.83 12.96 8.21
CA LEU A 159 4.67 11.78 7.95
C LEU A 159 3.89 10.48 8.08
N GLY A 160 2.96 10.37 9.03
CA GLY A 160 2.07 9.22 9.16
C GLY A 160 1.24 9.00 7.89
N THR A 161 0.63 10.07 7.38
CA THR A 161 -0.06 10.03 6.07
C THR A 161 0.89 9.67 4.94
N LEU A 162 2.05 10.33 4.87
CA LEU A 162 3.00 10.16 3.78
C LEU A 162 3.56 8.73 3.72
N GLN A 163 3.94 8.15 4.86
CA GLN A 163 4.46 6.79 4.94
C GLN A 163 3.47 5.76 4.39
N TRP A 164 2.17 5.99 4.59
CA TRP A 164 1.15 5.16 3.97
C TRP A 164 1.02 5.46 2.48
N ALA A 165 0.93 6.73 2.08
CA ALA A 165 0.65 7.14 0.71
C ALA A 165 1.75 6.82 -0.32
N VAL A 166 2.98 6.50 0.13
CA VAL A 166 4.09 6.11 -0.76
C VAL A 166 4.16 4.61 -1.02
N ARG A 167 3.28 3.77 -0.46
CA ARG A 167 3.35 2.29 -0.58
C ARG A 167 3.28 1.81 -2.03
N LEU A 168 2.50 2.48 -2.88
CA LEU A 168 2.44 2.19 -4.32
C LEU A 168 3.47 2.98 -5.15
N ASN A 169 4.31 3.80 -4.51
CA ASN A 169 5.17 4.78 -5.16
C ASN A 169 6.64 4.65 -4.72
N PRO A 170 7.36 3.57 -5.09
CA PRO A 170 8.76 3.33 -4.73
C PRO A 170 9.71 4.51 -5.03
N LEU A 171 9.48 5.24 -6.12
CA LEU A 171 10.28 6.43 -6.46
C LEU A 171 10.08 7.61 -5.50
N ARG A 172 8.98 7.61 -4.75
CA ARG A 172 8.64 8.61 -3.73
C ARG A 172 8.96 8.15 -2.33
N THR A 173 9.00 6.83 -2.11
CA THR A 173 9.37 6.21 -0.82
C THR A 173 10.73 6.70 -0.33
N VAL A 174 11.71 6.89 -1.22
CA VAL A 174 13.03 7.43 -0.84
C VAL A 174 12.93 8.77 -0.10
N TRP A 175 12.07 9.69 -0.57
CA TRP A 175 11.89 11.00 0.05
C TRP A 175 11.17 10.89 1.40
N ALA A 176 10.19 10.00 1.51
CA ALA A 176 9.53 9.71 2.78
C ALA A 176 10.52 9.14 3.80
N SER A 177 11.38 8.21 3.40
CA SER A 177 12.41 7.63 4.28
C SER A 177 13.44 8.66 4.75
N VAL A 178 13.82 9.61 3.90
CA VAL A 178 14.70 10.72 4.29
C VAL A 178 13.98 11.64 5.28
N ALA A 179 12.76 12.07 4.96
CA ALA A 179 11.99 12.99 5.79
C ALA A 179 11.70 12.42 7.20
N VAL A 180 11.48 11.11 7.34
CA VAL A 180 11.24 10.46 8.64
C VAL A 180 12.40 10.65 9.62
N LYS A 181 13.64 10.78 9.15
CA LYS A 181 14.79 11.01 10.02
C LYS A 181 14.67 12.34 10.80
N SER A 182 13.93 13.30 10.24
CA SER A 182 13.69 14.60 10.86
C SER A 182 12.72 14.60 12.04
N VAL A 183 12.06 13.47 12.36
CA VAL A 183 11.18 13.39 13.54
C VAL A 183 11.94 13.68 14.85
N SER A 184 13.24 13.38 14.88
CA SER A 184 14.12 13.66 16.03
C SER A 184 14.54 15.13 16.14
N LYS A 185 14.51 15.86 15.02
CA LYS A 185 14.83 17.29 14.90
C LYS A 185 13.85 17.94 13.92
N PRO A 186 12.60 18.18 14.33
CA PRO A 186 11.56 18.67 13.43
C PRO A 186 11.96 20.02 12.84
N SER A 187 11.71 20.25 11.55
CA SER A 187 12.02 21.55 10.94
C SER A 187 10.94 21.98 9.96
N ARG A 188 10.74 23.31 9.87
CA ARG A 188 9.79 23.91 8.92
C ARG A 188 10.13 23.53 7.48
N LYS A 189 11.43 23.45 7.15
CA LYS A 189 11.93 23.09 5.81
C LYS A 189 11.46 21.69 5.44
N VAL A 190 11.71 20.70 6.30
CA VAL A 190 11.33 19.31 6.04
C VAL A 190 9.81 19.15 6.05
N PHE A 191 9.10 19.81 6.97
CA PHE A 191 7.64 19.81 6.99
C PHE A 191 7.05 20.32 5.67
N LYS A 192 7.55 21.43 5.14
CA LYS A 192 7.19 21.94 3.81
C LYS A 192 7.50 20.93 2.70
N GLY A 193 8.65 20.26 2.75
CA GLY A 193 9.00 19.19 1.83
C GLY A 193 8.00 18.03 1.84
N VAL A 194 7.58 17.60 3.03
CA VAL A 194 6.57 16.53 3.24
C VAL A 194 5.21 16.95 2.66
N VAL A 195 4.72 18.16 2.97
CA VAL A 195 3.44 18.66 2.45
C VAL A 195 3.46 18.70 0.92
N ARG A 196 4.56 19.19 0.33
CA ARG A 196 4.73 19.18 -1.14
C ARG A 196 4.72 17.78 -1.72
N LEU A 197 5.31 16.80 -1.04
CA LEU A 197 5.34 15.41 -1.51
C LEU A 197 3.93 14.80 -1.52
N ILE A 198 3.12 15.05 -0.48
CA ILE A 198 1.72 14.64 -0.44
C ILE A 198 0.94 15.29 -1.60
N ASP A 199 1.14 16.58 -1.83
CA ASP A 199 0.55 17.29 -2.96
C ASP A 199 0.96 16.70 -4.33
N MET A 200 2.23 16.30 -4.49
CA MET A 200 2.68 15.60 -5.71
C MET A 200 1.94 14.28 -5.92
N LEU A 201 1.78 13.49 -4.86
CA LEU A 201 1.08 12.21 -4.91
C LEU A 201 -0.39 12.41 -5.30
N LYS A 202 -1.06 13.43 -4.74
CA LYS A 202 -2.44 13.82 -5.07
C LYS A 202 -2.58 14.23 -6.55
N ALA A 203 -1.63 15.00 -7.07
CA ALA A 203 -1.72 15.55 -8.42
C ALA A 203 -1.51 14.51 -9.54
N ARG A 204 -0.66 13.50 -9.31
CA ARG A 204 -0.23 12.60 -10.39
C ARG A 204 -1.05 11.32 -10.53
N LYS A 205 -1.98 11.06 -9.61
CA LYS A 205 -2.78 9.81 -9.53
C LYS A 205 -1.93 8.58 -9.86
N GLU A 206 -0.73 8.49 -9.27
CA GLU A 206 0.24 7.42 -9.53
C GLU A 206 -0.26 6.11 -8.87
N GLY A 207 -1.24 5.48 -9.52
CA GLY A 207 -1.71 4.12 -9.22
C GLY A 207 -0.84 3.06 -9.89
N ARG A 208 -0.96 1.81 -9.43
CA ARG A 208 -0.33 0.64 -10.03
C ARG A 208 -1.38 -0.13 -10.81
N ARG A 209 -1.19 -0.23 -12.13
CA ARG A 209 -2.02 -1.06 -12.99
C ARG A 209 -1.37 -2.43 -13.14
N PHE A 210 -2.13 -3.47 -12.85
CA PHE A 210 -1.79 -4.87 -13.07
C PHE A 210 -2.71 -5.40 -14.16
N SER A 211 -2.15 -5.62 -15.34
CA SER A 211 -2.86 -6.27 -16.42
C SER A 211 -2.65 -7.77 -16.35
N LEU A 212 -3.59 -8.55 -16.91
CA LEU A 212 -3.40 -9.98 -17.07
C LEU A 212 -2.12 -10.21 -17.90
N VAL A 213 -1.12 -10.82 -17.28
CA VAL A 213 0.10 -11.19 -17.97
C VAL A 213 -0.17 -12.57 -18.56
N GLY A 214 -0.13 -12.70 -19.89
CA GLY A 214 -0.32 -13.99 -20.57
C GLY A 214 0.66 -15.05 -20.07
N ASN A 215 0.56 -16.28 -20.60
CA ASN A 215 1.22 -17.47 -20.05
C ASN A 215 2.76 -17.40 -19.87
N THR A 216 3.44 -16.44 -20.48
CA THR A 216 4.90 -16.24 -20.40
C THR A 216 5.24 -14.81 -19.98
N PRO A 217 5.19 -14.47 -18.68
CA PRO A 217 5.58 -13.15 -18.20
C PRO A 217 7.11 -12.91 -18.34
N HIS A 218 7.51 -11.73 -18.80
CA HIS A 218 8.90 -11.25 -18.67
C HIS A 218 9.03 -10.37 -17.43
N ILE A 219 10.07 -10.61 -16.62
CA ILE A 219 10.38 -9.81 -15.45
C ILE A 219 11.55 -8.87 -15.80
N HIS A 220 11.31 -7.58 -15.73
CA HIS A 220 12.34 -6.54 -15.83
C HIS A 220 12.62 -5.97 -14.46
N CYS A 221 13.84 -6.14 -13.96
CA CYS A 221 14.30 -5.51 -12.73
C CYS A 221 15.16 -4.29 -13.06
N PHE A 222 14.75 -3.12 -12.57
CA PHE A 222 15.52 -1.89 -12.65
C PHE A 222 16.07 -1.60 -11.25
N THR A 223 17.38 -1.53 -11.12
CA THR A 223 18.04 -1.16 -9.87
C THR A 223 18.55 0.28 -9.99
N ASP A 224 18.18 1.11 -9.03
CA ASP A 224 18.73 2.45 -8.84
C ASP A 224 19.50 2.44 -7.53
N CYS A 225 20.82 2.58 -7.61
CA CYS A 225 21.67 2.67 -6.43
C CYS A 225 22.47 3.97 -6.47
N GLY A 226 22.65 4.57 -5.30
CA GLY A 226 23.50 5.74 -5.13
C GLY A 226 24.20 5.65 -3.79
N ARG A 227 25.50 5.97 -3.77
CA ARG A 227 26.31 5.99 -2.55
C ARG A 227 26.71 7.42 -2.23
N HIS A 228 26.43 7.87 -1.02
CA HIS A 228 27.01 9.09 -0.49
C HIS A 228 28.37 8.78 0.12
N ALA A 229 29.43 9.26 -0.51
CA ALA A 229 30.81 8.99 -0.07
C ALA A 229 31.12 9.56 1.31
N ALA A 230 30.56 10.73 1.66
CA ALA A 230 30.83 11.41 2.92
C ALA A 230 30.21 10.72 4.15
N THR A 231 28.99 10.18 4.00
CA THR A 231 28.23 9.60 5.12
C THR A 231 28.28 8.07 5.16
N TYR A 232 28.96 7.44 4.19
CA TYR A 232 28.93 5.99 3.95
C TYR A 232 27.52 5.40 3.79
N THR A 233 26.51 6.24 3.54
CA THR A 233 25.13 5.81 3.35
C THR A 233 24.86 5.51 1.87
N GLY A 234 24.00 4.54 1.62
CA GLY A 234 23.54 4.18 0.28
C GLY A 234 22.03 4.31 0.16
N ARG A 235 21.55 4.74 -1.01
CA ARG A 235 20.18 4.53 -1.46
C ARG A 235 20.17 3.31 -2.38
N MET A 236 19.24 2.40 -2.15
CA MET A 236 18.97 1.28 -3.04
C MET A 236 17.47 1.29 -3.30
N GLY A 237 17.10 1.47 -4.55
CA GLY A 237 15.75 1.32 -5.06
C GLY A 237 15.75 0.20 -6.09
N TRP A 238 14.71 -0.63 -6.05
CA TRP A 238 14.40 -1.56 -7.11
C TRP A 238 13.00 -1.27 -7.64
N LEU A 239 12.85 -1.34 -8.95
CA LEU A 239 11.56 -1.36 -9.62
C LEU A 239 11.50 -2.66 -10.42
N VAL A 240 10.60 -3.55 -10.03
CA VAL A 240 10.31 -4.77 -10.79
C VAL A 240 9.07 -4.51 -11.65
N ARG A 241 9.19 -4.72 -12.96
CA ARG A 241 8.06 -4.72 -13.89
C ARG A 241 7.84 -6.13 -14.39
N ILE A 242 6.59 -6.58 -14.38
CA ILE A 242 6.17 -7.84 -14.99
C ILE A 242 5.42 -7.45 -16.27
N LEU A 243 5.91 -7.90 -17.42
CA LEU A 243 5.39 -7.58 -18.75
C LEU A 243 4.83 -8.83 -19.43
N PRO A 244 3.80 -8.70 -20.30
CA PRO A 244 3.33 -9.80 -21.13
C PRO A 244 4.43 -10.28 -22.08
N GLY A 245 4.56 -11.60 -22.22
CA GLY A 245 5.35 -12.22 -23.29
C GLY A 245 4.78 -11.96 -24.68
N PRO A 246 5.55 -12.24 -25.75
CA PRO A 246 5.05 -12.21 -27.12
C PRO A 246 3.78 -13.06 -27.23
N GLN A 247 2.77 -12.48 -27.89
CA GLN A 247 1.36 -12.88 -27.78
C GLN A 247 1.09 -14.31 -28.28
N GLY A 248 0.28 -15.04 -27.51
CA GLY A 248 -0.38 -16.27 -27.93
C GLY A 248 -1.13 -16.92 -26.77
N VAL A 249 -2.47 -17.02 -26.91
CA VAL A 249 -3.44 -17.74 -26.05
C VAL A 249 -4.18 -16.90 -24.98
N LYS A 250 -5.51 -16.82 -25.16
CA LYS A 250 -6.54 -16.37 -24.20
C LYS A 250 -6.90 -17.52 -23.25
N VAL A 251 -7.03 -17.28 -21.94
CA VAL A 251 -7.78 -18.16 -21.02
C VAL A 251 -8.43 -17.36 -19.87
N GLY A 252 -9.73 -17.61 -19.67
CA GLY A 252 -10.48 -17.72 -18.40
C GLY A 252 -10.51 -16.53 -17.42
N GLU A 253 -11.69 -15.95 -17.23
CA GLU A 253 -11.98 -14.95 -16.18
C GLU A 253 -11.75 -15.50 -14.77
N ASP A 254 -10.81 -14.90 -14.01
CA ASP A 254 -10.70 -15.09 -12.56
C ASP A 254 -11.04 -13.78 -11.82
N LEU A 255 -11.81 -13.92 -10.73
CA LEU A 255 -12.32 -12.85 -9.86
C LEU A 255 -11.43 -12.71 -8.61
N PHE A 256 -11.17 -11.47 -8.18
CA PHE A 256 -10.58 -11.15 -6.87
C PHE A 256 -11.63 -10.45 -6.02
N GLU A 257 -11.78 -10.80 -4.73
CA GLU A 257 -12.71 -10.16 -3.79
C GLU A 257 -12.00 -9.62 -2.57
N ASN A 258 -12.39 -8.42 -2.12
CA ASN A 258 -11.65 -7.65 -1.13
C ASN A 258 -12.56 -7.00 -0.11
N TRP A 259 -12.20 -7.05 1.17
CA TRP A 259 -13.09 -6.80 2.30
C TRP A 259 -12.58 -5.69 3.21
N VAL A 260 -13.53 -4.89 3.70
CA VAL A 260 -13.34 -3.87 4.74
C VAL A 260 -14.26 -4.20 5.91
N LEU A 261 -13.76 -4.14 7.15
CA LEU A 261 -14.59 -4.29 8.35
C LEU A 261 -15.46 -3.04 8.62
#